data_AF-A0A526ZCV4-F1
#
_entry.id   AF-A0A526ZCV4-F1
#
_cell.length_a   1.000
_cell.length_b   1.000
_cell.length_c   1.000
_cell.angle_alpha   90.00
_cell.angle_beta   90.00
_cell.angle_gamma   90.00
#
_symmetry.space_group_name_H-M   'P 1'
#
loop_
_entity.id
_entity.type
_entity.pdbx_description
1 polymer ?
#
loop_
_entity_poly.entity_id
_entity_poly.type
_entity_poly.pdbx_seq_one_letter_code
_entity_poly.pdbx_strand_id
1 'polypeptide(L)'
;WAWFVGLDAEATRIGNTLWAGDELDPEAAKRVIALFRLTFSDTGEVLPQVGARPVWLIMAMTPDRTIRMKPQNLVAGLPFRAPGTVN
;
A
#
# COMPACT_ATOMS: atom_id res chain seq x y z
N TRP A 1 -5.11 10.74 -0.01
CA TRP A 1 -4.29 9.78 -0.78
C TRP A 1 -5.21 8.97 -1.69
N ALA A 2 -4.72 8.28 -2.70
CA ALA A 2 -5.58 7.57 -3.66
C ALA A 2 -5.40 6.06 -3.68
N TRP A 3 -4.30 5.55 -3.12
CA TRP A 3 -4.01 4.13 -3.07
C TRP A 3 -2.96 3.84 -2.01
N PHE A 4 -2.95 2.61 -1.50
CA PHE A 4 -1.89 2.12 -0.64
C PHE A 4 -1.57 0.66 -0.95
N VAL A 5 -0.38 0.22 -0.56
CA VAL A 5 0.03 -1.17 -0.55
C VAL A 5 0.67 -1.49 0.79
N GLY A 6 0.12 -2.48 1.49
CA GLY A 6 0.77 -3.05 2.67
C GLY A 6 1.85 -4.04 2.27
N LEU A 7 3.09 -3.83 2.71
CA LEU A 7 4.24 -4.69 2.42
C LEU A 7 4.32 -5.92 3.35
N ASP A 8 3.45 -5.99 4.35
CA ASP A 8 3.26 -7.08 5.29
C ASP A 8 1.80 -7.07 5.79
N ALA A 9 1.43 -8.07 6.60
CA ALA A 9 0.06 -8.22 7.06
C ALA A 9 -0.41 -7.10 8.00
N GLU A 10 0.47 -6.58 8.86
CA GLU A 10 0.12 -5.48 9.78
C GLU A 10 -0.08 -4.19 9.00
N ALA A 11 0.79 -3.91 8.04
CA ALA A 11 0.67 -2.77 7.15
C ALA A 11 -0.60 -2.82 6.30
N THR A 12 -0.97 -4.00 5.78
CA THR A 12 -2.25 -4.19 5.07
C THR A 12 -3.44 -3.88 5.97
N ARG A 13 -3.44 -4.38 7.21
CA ARG A 13 -4.51 -4.10 8.17
C ARG A 13 -4.60 -2.60 8.48
N ILE A 14 -3.48 -1.96 8.79
CA ILE A 14 -3.39 -0.52 9.09
C ILE A 14 -3.94 0.31 7.92
N GLY A 15 -3.49 0.03 6.70
CA GLY A 15 -3.93 0.76 5.53
C GLY A 15 -5.41 0.54 5.21
N ASN A 16 -5.96 -0.66 5.43
CA ASN A 16 -7.39 -0.94 5.28
C ASN A 16 -8.24 -0.11 6.25
N THR A 17 -7.85 -0.04 7.53
CA THR A 17 -8.52 0.80 8.54
C THR A 17 -8.55 2.26 8.10
N LEU A 18 -7.39 2.80 7.70
CA LEU A 18 -7.30 4.19 7.22
C LEU A 18 -8.09 4.43 5.92
N TRP A 19 -8.16 3.43 5.03
CA TRP A 19 -8.90 3.53 3.78
C TRP A 19 -10.41 3.55 4.01
N ALA A 20 -10.90 2.78 4.98
CA ALA A 20 -12.30 2.79 5.40
C ALA A 20 -12.71 4.12 6.07
N GLY A 21 -11.73 4.96 6.45
CA GLY A 21 -11.96 6.20 7.20
C GLY A 21 -12.11 5.97 8.70
N ASP A 22 -11.78 4.78 9.19
CA ASP A 22 -11.85 4.42 10.60
C ASP A 22 -10.67 4.99 11.39
N GLU A 23 -10.86 5.13 12.71
CA GLU A 23 -9.81 5.54 13.62
C GLU A 23 -8.76 4.43 13.79
N LEU A 24 -7.49 4.79 13.62
CA LEU A 24 -6.39 3.86 13.79
C LEU A 24 -5.98 3.74 15.26
N ASP A 25 -5.98 2.52 15.79
CA ASP A 25 -5.42 2.19 17.10
C ASP A 25 -3.99 2.76 17.26
N PRO A 26 -3.72 3.58 18.29
CA PRO A 26 -2.39 4.12 18.55
C PRO A 26 -1.28 3.07 18.65
N GLU A 27 -1.57 1.88 19.18
CA GLU A 27 -0.57 0.80 19.23
C GLU A 27 -0.29 0.19 17.86
N ALA A 28 -1.29 0.18 16.96
CA ALA A 28 -1.08 -0.18 15.56
C ALA A 28 -0.24 0.88 14.83
N ALA A 29 -0.46 2.16 15.09
CA ALA A 29 0.35 3.23 14.51
C ALA A 29 1.83 3.11 14.87
N LYS A 30 2.15 2.76 16.12
CA LYS A 30 3.52 2.51 16.59
C LYS A 30 4.22 1.33 15.91
N ARG A 31 3.47 0.42 15.27
CA ARG A 31 4.04 -0.71 14.53
C ARG A 31 4.52 -0.34 13.13
N VAL A 32 4.15 0.83 12.59
CA VAL A 32 4.66 1.30 11.29
C VAL A 32 6.14 1.62 11.42
N ILE A 33 6.97 0.94 10.63
CA ILE A 33 8.43 1.12 10.64
C ILE A 33 8.95 1.85 9.40
N ALA A 34 8.17 1.85 8.31
CA ALA A 34 8.50 2.61 7.12
C ALA A 34 7.24 3.02 6.36
N LEU A 35 7.29 4.23 5.81
CA LEU A 35 6.28 4.77 4.91
C LEU A 35 6.99 5.33 3.67
N PHE A 36 6.71 4.76 2.51
CA PHE A 36 7.29 5.19 1.25
C PHE A 36 6.23 5.84 0.36
N ARG A 37 6.61 6.90 -0.33
CA ARG A 37 5.82 7.44 -1.43
C ARG A 37 6.30 6.81 -2.73
N LEU A 38 5.43 6.08 -3.41
CA LEU A 38 5.72 5.51 -4.71
C LEU A 38 5.50 6.54 -5.83
N THR A 39 6.42 6.58 -6.77
CA THR A 39 6.33 7.33 -8.02
C THR A 39 6.37 6.37 -9.19
N PHE A 40 5.61 6.65 -10.25
CA PHE A 40 5.62 5.87 -11.48
C PHE A 40 6.41 6.61 -12.55
N SER A 41 7.28 5.90 -13.26
CA SER A 41 8.01 6.44 -14.41
C SER A 41 7.08 6.73 -15.58
N ASP A 42 6.06 5.90 -15.76
CA ASP A 42 4.98 6.10 -16.72
C ASP A 42 3.64 6.09 -15.98
N THR A 43 2.99 7.24 -15.89
CA THR A 43 1.67 7.38 -15.26
C THR A 43 0.53 6.92 -16.16
N GLY A 44 0.79 6.69 -17.46
CA GLY A 44 -0.15 6.12 -18.41
C GLY A 44 -0.52 4.67 -18.10
N GLU A 45 0.37 3.92 -17.46
CA GLU A 45 0.15 2.53 -17.03
C GLU A 45 -0.67 2.40 -15.74
N VAL A 46 -0.90 3.51 -15.03
CA VAL A 46 -1.63 3.54 -13.77
C VAL A 46 -3.12 3.73 -14.03
N LEU A 47 -3.96 3.20 -13.14
CA LEU A 47 -5.40 3.45 -13.16
C LEU A 47 -5.68 4.97 -13.12
N PRO A 48 -6.49 5.52 -14.05
CA PRO A 48 -6.78 6.96 -14.12
C PRO A 48 -7.31 7.55 -12.81
N GLN A 49 -8.04 6.75 -12.04
CA GLN A 49 -8.56 7.14 -10.73
C GLN A 49 -7.47 7.46 -9.70
N VAL A 50 -6.24 6.98 -9.84
CA VAL A 50 -5.14 7.40 -8.96
C VAL A 50 -4.79 8.86 -9.24
N GLY A 51 -4.72 9.24 -10.52
CA GLY A 51 -4.34 10.58 -10.97
C GLY A 51 -2.95 10.99 -10.46
N ALA A 52 -2.75 12.26 -10.15
CA ALA A 52 -1.49 12.79 -9.60
C ALA A 52 -1.32 12.57 -8.08
N ARG A 53 -2.19 11.77 -7.44
CA ARG A 53 -2.20 11.58 -5.99
C ARG A 53 -1.12 10.56 -5.58
N PRO A 54 -0.52 10.69 -4.39
CA PRO A 54 0.49 9.76 -3.94
C PRO A 54 -0.09 8.36 -3.71
N VAL A 55 0.69 7.34 -4.11
CA VAL A 55 0.52 5.95 -3.69
C VAL A 55 1.48 5.69 -2.54
N TRP A 56 0.97 5.12 -1.45
CA TRP A 56 1.76 4.85 -0.26
C TRP A 56 2.10 3.37 -0.12
N LEU A 57 3.36 3.06 0.16
CA LEU A 57 3.76 1.73 0.60
C LEU A 57 3.99 1.78 2.11
N ILE A 58 3.33 0.88 2.83
CA ILE A 58 3.40 0.82 4.29
C ILE A 58 4.14 -0.46 4.66
N MET A 59 5.11 -0.38 5.57
CA MET A 59 5.69 -1.53 6.23
C MET A 59 5.54 -1.38 7.73
N ALA A 60 5.13 -2.46 8.38
CA ALA A 60 4.95 -2.56 9.81
C ALA A 60 5.62 -3.83 10.35
N MET A 61 5.96 -3.79 11.62
CA MET A 61 6.38 -4.97 12.36
C MET A 61 5.18 -5.62 13.05
N THR A 62 5.30 -6.91 13.32
CA THR A 62 4.34 -7.66 14.14
C THR A 62 4.45 -7.23 15.63
N PRO A 63 3.48 -7.59 16.49
CA PRO A 63 3.56 -7.28 17.93
C PRO A 63 4.83 -7.83 18.63
N ASP A 64 5.37 -8.95 18.14
CA ASP A 64 6.66 -9.54 18.55
C ASP A 64 7.89 -8.83 17.91
N ARG A 65 7.72 -7.62 17.37
CA ARG A 65 8.79 -6.77 16.80
C ARG A 65 9.58 -7.42 15.66
N THR A 66 8.91 -8.24 14.86
CA THR A 66 9.51 -8.92 13.71
C THR A 66 8.96 -8.36 12.40
N ILE A 67 9.80 -8.25 11.38
CA ILE A 67 9.37 -7.87 10.02
C ILE A 67 9.07 -9.15 9.23
N ARG A 68 7.86 -9.26 8.69
CA ARG A 68 7.45 -10.38 7.82
C ARG A 68 6.96 -9.84 6.47
N MET A 69 7.90 -9.41 5.64
CA MET A 69 7.61 -8.84 4.32
C MET A 69 6.93 -9.87 3.41
N LYS A 70 5.93 -9.41 2.65
CA LYS A 70 5.21 -10.13 1.61
C LYS A 70 5.48 -9.46 0.25
N PRO A 71 6.58 -9.79 -0.44
CA PRO A 71 6.95 -9.14 -1.70
C PRO A 71 5.89 -9.28 -2.80
N GLN A 72 5.07 -10.34 -2.78
CA GLN A 72 3.94 -10.52 -3.68
C GLN A 72 2.89 -9.40 -3.59
N ASN A 73 2.77 -8.73 -2.44
CA ASN A 73 1.84 -7.60 -2.29
C ASN A 73 2.27 -6.41 -3.15
N LEU A 74 3.56 -6.25 -3.42
CA LEU A 74 4.05 -5.21 -4.32
C LEU A 74 3.57 -5.46 -5.75
N VAL A 75 3.52 -6.70 -6.21
CA VAL A 75 3.05 -7.00 -7.57
C VAL A 75 1.53 -6.92 -7.65
N ALA A 76 0.84 -7.58 -6.72
CA ALA A 76 -0.62 -7.70 -6.75
C ALA A 76 -1.36 -6.44 -6.29
N GLY A 77 -0.73 -5.59 -5.47
CA GLY A 77 -1.36 -4.42 -4.85
C GLY A 77 -1.18 -3.13 -5.64
N LEU A 78 -0.35 -3.10 -6.68
CA LEU A 78 -0.11 -1.88 -7.45
C LEU A 78 -1.32 -1.53 -8.34
N PRO A 79 -1.67 -0.24 -8.46
CA PRO A 79 -2.82 0.21 -9.23
C PRO A 79 -2.51 0.28 -10.73
N PHE A 80 -1.97 -0.79 -11.31
CA PHE A 80 -1.77 -0.87 -12.74
C PHE A 80 -3.08 -1.16 -13.48
N ARG A 81 -3.16 -0.69 -14.72
CA ARG A 81 -4.21 -1.13 -15.64
C ARG A 81 -4.08 -2.63 -15.84
N ALA A 82 -5.23 -3.32 -16.00
CA ALA A 82 -5.19 -4.71 -16.43
C ALA A 82 -4.40 -4.79 -17.74
N PRO A 83 -3.56 -5.83 -17.94
CA PRO A 83 -2.90 -6.02 -19.23
C PRO A 83 -3.98 -6.02 -20.31
N GLY A 84 -3.88 -5.06 -21.23
CA GLY A 84 -4.83 -4.96 -22.33
C GLY A 84 -4.86 -6.28 -23.07
N THR A 85 -6.05 -6.81 -23.35
CA THR A 85 -6.19 -7.92 -24.29
C THR A 85 -5.55 -7.47 -25.60
N VAL A 86 -4.40 -8.05 -25.93
CA VAL A 86 -3.85 -7.99 -27.27
C VAL A 86 -4.85 -8.70 -28.17
N ASN A 87 -5.64 -7.92 -28.89
CA ASN A 87 -6.48 -8.40 -29.98
C ASN A 87 -5.62 -8.82 -31.17
#